data_AF-A0A4Q3Z0Z2-F1
#
_entry.id   AF-A0A4Q3Z0Z2-F1
#
_cell.length_a   1.000
_cell.length_b   1.000
_cell.length_c   1.000
_cell.angle_alpha   90.00
_cell.angle_beta   90.00
_cell.angle_gamma   90.00
#
_symmetry.space_group_name_H-M   'P 1'
#
loop_
_entity.id
_entity.type
_entity.pdbx_description
1 polymer ?
#
loop_
_entity_poly.entity_id
_entity_poly.type
_entity_poly.pdbx_seq_one_letter_code
_entity_poly.pdbx_strand_id
1 'polypeptide(L)'
;MGRHEGEPNAPGATRPDVAIQAVLDDLRAGADAAAHNSPDLGGPIDLLGKTGVLKSVLPPPDGVGLGWTPGEGRTLSDLLRHVGAADLALARLLEGHVNAAILVEIHGDGPARDAMRESVREGALLGVWGADGPEPLEWVDRAKGSILLKGSKIFASGLSHVDLAVVTARSAAGAPARMFLVPANDPARHDHASWTASAMRASRSGRFDATGLVLDETGCVGPAGALMTEPWFEGGV
;
A
#
# COMPACT_ATOMS: atom_id res chain seq x y z
N MET A 1 -16.92 -50.67 -3.80
CA MET A 1 -15.63 -50.20 -4.35
C MET A 1 -15.87 -48.83 -4.99
N GLY A 2 -16.14 -47.81 -4.18
CA GLY A 2 -16.41 -46.45 -4.66
C GLY A 2 -15.09 -45.72 -4.85
N ARG A 3 -14.78 -45.33 -6.09
CA ARG A 3 -13.64 -44.45 -6.37
C ARG A 3 -14.04 -43.05 -5.92
N HIS A 4 -13.42 -42.57 -4.85
CA HIS A 4 -13.36 -41.14 -4.59
C HIS A 4 -12.40 -40.53 -5.61
N GLU A 5 -12.97 -39.88 -6.62
CA GLU A 5 -12.22 -38.97 -7.49
C GLU A 5 -11.82 -37.77 -6.64
N GLY A 6 -10.52 -37.58 -6.46
CA GLY A 6 -9.98 -36.43 -5.75
C GLY A 6 -10.24 -35.16 -6.56
N GLU A 7 -10.87 -34.18 -5.91
CA GLU A 7 -10.94 -32.81 -6.44
C GLU A 7 -9.52 -32.32 -6.76
N PRO A 8 -9.32 -31.60 -7.88
CA PRO A 8 -8.05 -30.96 -8.16
C PRO A 8 -7.76 -29.92 -7.07
N ASN A 9 -6.66 -30.13 -6.37
CA ASN A 9 -6.12 -29.23 -5.36
C ASN A 9 -6.04 -27.82 -5.96
N ALA A 10 -6.82 -26.87 -5.44
CA ALA A 10 -6.70 -25.47 -5.83
C ALA A 10 -5.22 -25.05 -5.70
N PRO A 11 -4.64 -24.30 -6.66
CA PRO A 11 -3.28 -23.83 -6.52
C PRO A 11 -3.19 -23.06 -5.20
N GLY A 12 -2.37 -23.57 -4.27
CA GLY A 12 -2.23 -22.98 -2.96
C GLY A 12 -1.79 -21.52 -3.06
N ALA A 13 -2.17 -20.72 -2.07
CA ALA A 13 -1.76 -19.32 -1.98
C ALA A 13 -0.25 -19.18 -2.19
N THR A 14 0.15 -18.19 -2.98
CA THR A 14 1.56 -17.96 -3.31
C THR A 14 2.34 -17.67 -2.03
N ARG A 15 3.42 -18.42 -1.78
CA ARG A 15 4.34 -18.05 -0.70
C ARG A 15 5.30 -16.96 -1.20
N PRO A 16 5.25 -15.74 -0.62
CA PRO A 16 6.01 -14.61 -1.15
C PRO A 16 7.53 -14.80 -1.00
N ASP A 17 7.98 -15.55 0.01
CA ASP A 17 9.39 -15.88 0.24
C ASP A 17 10.00 -16.76 -0.88
N VAL A 18 9.22 -17.68 -1.44
CA VAL A 18 9.65 -18.52 -2.58
C VAL A 18 9.54 -17.73 -3.88
N ALA A 19 8.43 -17.01 -4.05
CA ALA A 19 8.16 -16.23 -5.25
C ALA A 19 9.24 -15.16 -5.49
N ILE A 20 9.70 -14.50 -4.43
CA ILE A 20 10.73 -13.46 -4.56
C ILE A 20 12.08 -14.04 -5.01
N GLN A 21 12.48 -15.20 -4.49
CA GLN A 21 13.78 -15.81 -4.83
C GLN A 21 13.91 -16.10 -6.33
N ALA A 22 12.81 -16.45 -6.98
CA ALA A 22 12.79 -16.73 -8.42
C ALA A 22 13.08 -15.50 -9.30
N VAL A 23 12.94 -14.28 -8.75
CA VAL A 23 13.04 -13.02 -9.51
C VAL A 23 14.08 -12.05 -8.95
N LEU A 24 14.87 -12.44 -7.94
CA LEU A 24 15.82 -11.52 -7.30
C LEU A 24 16.90 -10.97 -8.25
N ASP A 25 17.41 -11.79 -9.16
CA ASP A 25 18.44 -11.34 -10.09
C ASP A 25 17.88 -10.36 -11.13
N ASP A 26 16.64 -10.57 -11.57
CA ASP A 26 15.93 -9.62 -12.44
C ASP A 26 15.64 -8.30 -11.74
N LEU A 27 15.26 -8.35 -10.45
CA LEU A 27 15.05 -7.15 -9.64
C LEU A 27 16.35 -6.35 -9.46
N ARG A 28 17.49 -7.02 -9.23
CA ARG A 28 18.81 -6.37 -9.15
C ARG A 28 19.19 -5.71 -10.46
N ALA A 29 19.01 -6.41 -11.59
CA ALA A 29 19.28 -5.85 -12.91
C ALA A 29 18.39 -4.62 -13.21
N GLY A 30 17.13 -4.66 -12.80
CA GLY A 30 16.21 -3.51 -12.91
C GLY A 30 16.62 -2.33 -12.04
N ALA A 31 17.07 -2.59 -10.81
CA ALA A 31 17.54 -1.57 -9.88
C ALA A 31 18.76 -0.81 -10.40
N ASP A 32 19.74 -1.55 -10.94
CA ASP A 32 20.93 -0.96 -11.57
C ASP A 32 20.53 -0.04 -12.72
N ALA A 33 19.58 -0.45 -13.58
CA ALA A 33 19.09 0.38 -14.66
C ALA A 33 18.38 1.67 -14.16
N ALA A 34 17.56 1.56 -13.11
CA ALA A 34 16.85 2.68 -12.49
C ALA A 34 17.79 3.66 -11.78
N ALA A 35 18.96 3.22 -11.29
CA ALA A 35 19.97 4.10 -10.69
C ALA A 35 20.66 5.01 -11.73
N HIS A 36 20.77 4.56 -12.99
CA HIS A 36 21.47 5.26 -14.07
C HIS A 36 20.56 6.16 -14.92
N ASN A 37 19.29 5.80 -15.09
CA ASN A 37 18.29 6.57 -15.83
C ASN A 37 17.25 7.19 -14.87
N SER A 38 16.26 7.93 -15.39
CA SER A 38 15.16 8.44 -14.57
C SER A 38 14.59 7.28 -13.72
N PRO A 39 14.52 7.40 -12.39
CA PRO A 39 14.38 6.26 -11.51
C PRO A 39 12.93 5.78 -11.50
N ASP A 40 12.66 4.82 -12.38
CA ASP A 40 11.36 4.21 -12.62
C ASP A 40 11.35 2.77 -12.11
N LEU A 41 10.39 2.46 -11.23
CA LEU A 41 10.23 1.14 -10.63
C LEU A 41 9.12 0.32 -11.31
N GLY A 42 8.51 0.80 -12.40
CA GLY A 42 7.41 0.11 -13.08
C GLY A 42 7.71 -1.35 -13.44
N GLY A 43 8.85 -1.62 -14.08
CA GLY A 43 9.26 -2.99 -14.44
C GLY A 43 9.42 -3.92 -13.22
N PRO A 44 10.19 -3.53 -12.19
CA PRO A 44 10.26 -4.28 -10.94
C PRO A 44 8.90 -4.49 -10.23
N ILE A 45 8.03 -3.48 -10.21
CA ILE A 45 6.68 -3.58 -9.61
C ILE A 45 5.82 -4.59 -10.38
N ASP A 46 5.83 -4.52 -11.72
CA ASP A 46 5.13 -5.49 -12.57
C ASP A 46 5.59 -6.92 -12.30
N LEU A 47 6.89 -7.11 -12.03
CA LEU A 47 7.46 -8.41 -11.71
C LEU A 47 6.94 -8.94 -10.36
N LEU A 48 6.86 -8.09 -9.33
CA LEU A 48 6.23 -8.43 -8.05
C LEU A 48 4.74 -8.76 -8.20
N GLY A 49 4.03 -8.07 -9.09
CA GLY A 49 2.63 -8.36 -9.41
C GLY A 49 2.46 -9.74 -10.06
N LYS A 50 3.27 -10.04 -11.09
CA LYS A 50 3.25 -11.33 -11.82
C LYS A 50 3.61 -12.53 -10.97
N THR A 51 4.49 -12.35 -9.98
CA THR A 51 4.89 -13.42 -9.06
C THR A 51 3.92 -13.62 -7.91
N GLY A 52 2.86 -12.81 -7.81
CA GLY A 52 1.87 -12.91 -6.74
C GLY A 52 2.33 -12.30 -5.41
N VAL A 53 3.49 -11.66 -5.35
CA VAL A 53 3.99 -11.00 -4.14
C VAL A 53 3.05 -9.89 -3.69
N LEU A 54 2.53 -9.06 -4.62
CA LEU A 54 1.54 -8.03 -4.26
C LEU A 54 0.23 -8.63 -3.76
N LYS A 55 -0.23 -9.76 -4.33
CA LYS A 55 -1.47 -10.41 -3.86
C LYS A 55 -1.32 -11.12 -2.51
N SER A 56 -0.10 -11.32 -2.02
CA SER A 56 0.16 -12.05 -0.78
C SER A 56 -0.46 -11.40 0.47
N VAL A 57 -0.77 -10.09 0.42
CA VAL A 57 -1.48 -9.37 1.49
C VAL A 57 -2.95 -9.76 1.61
N LEU A 58 -3.55 -10.35 0.57
CA LEU A 58 -4.93 -10.82 0.60
C LEU A 58 -5.07 -12.06 1.49
N PRO A 59 -6.26 -12.31 2.07
CA PRO A 59 -6.52 -13.58 2.74
C PRO A 59 -6.55 -14.75 1.73
N PRO A 60 -6.50 -16.01 2.23
CA PRO A 60 -6.79 -17.17 1.40
C PRO A 60 -8.17 -17.08 0.75
N PRO A 61 -8.35 -17.60 -0.48
CA PRO A 61 -7.35 -18.34 -1.27
C PRO A 61 -6.39 -17.45 -2.08
N ASP A 62 -6.64 -16.15 -2.17
CA ASP A 62 -5.92 -15.23 -3.08
C ASP A 62 -4.49 -14.90 -2.60
N GLY A 63 -4.28 -14.93 -1.28
CA GLY A 63 -2.98 -14.68 -0.64
C GLY A 63 -2.84 -15.41 0.70
N VAL A 64 -1.89 -14.96 1.52
CA VAL A 64 -1.56 -15.56 2.83
C VAL A 64 -1.86 -14.61 4.00
N GLY A 65 -2.37 -13.42 3.72
CA GLY A 65 -2.58 -12.36 4.70
C GLY A 65 -1.27 -11.78 5.23
N LEU A 66 -0.27 -11.62 4.35
CA LEU A 66 1.08 -11.20 4.70
C LEU A 66 1.06 -9.96 5.62
N GLY A 67 1.62 -10.10 6.82
CA GLY A 67 1.80 -9.02 7.79
C GLY A 67 0.67 -8.84 8.81
N TRP A 68 -0.52 -9.39 8.59
CA TRP A 68 -1.65 -9.27 9.52
C TRP A 68 -2.22 -10.63 9.99
N THR A 69 -1.87 -11.73 9.33
CA THR A 69 -2.14 -13.07 9.85
C THR A 69 -1.05 -13.53 10.83
N PRO A 70 -1.40 -14.26 11.91
CA PRO A 70 -0.42 -14.76 12.86
C PRO A 70 0.65 -15.64 12.20
N GLY A 71 1.92 -15.37 12.51
CA GLY A 71 3.06 -16.16 12.01
C GLY A 71 3.79 -15.56 10.80
N GLU A 72 3.19 -14.60 10.10
CA GLU A 72 3.76 -14.04 8.86
C GLU A 72 4.84 -12.96 9.08
N GLY A 73 5.11 -12.55 10.32
CA GLY A 73 6.09 -11.50 10.61
C GLY A 73 7.52 -11.84 10.14
N ARG A 74 7.93 -13.11 10.24
CA ARG A 74 9.23 -13.56 9.71
C ARG A 74 9.24 -13.55 8.18
N THR A 75 8.17 -14.04 7.54
CA THR A 75 8.02 -14.03 6.09
C THR A 75 8.13 -12.61 5.53
N LEU A 76 7.42 -11.66 6.12
CA LEU A 76 7.47 -10.24 5.75
C LEU A 76 8.87 -9.66 5.92
N SER A 77 9.52 -9.92 7.06
CA SER A 77 10.88 -9.46 7.33
C SER A 77 11.88 -10.00 6.30
N ASP A 78 11.85 -11.30 6.02
CA ASP A 78 12.74 -11.93 5.04
C ASP A 78 12.48 -11.40 3.62
N LEU A 79 11.21 -11.22 3.23
CA LEU A 79 10.84 -10.62 1.95
C LEU A 79 11.41 -9.21 1.79
N LEU A 80 11.18 -8.32 2.77
CA LEU A 80 11.66 -6.94 2.73
C LEU A 80 13.20 -6.87 2.71
N ARG A 81 13.90 -7.78 3.40
CA ARG A 81 15.36 -7.87 3.36
C ARG A 81 15.87 -8.28 1.99
N HIS A 82 15.24 -9.26 1.34
CA HIS A 82 15.63 -9.71 0.00
C HIS A 82 15.38 -8.62 -1.05
N VAL A 83 14.22 -7.98 -1.03
CA VAL A 83 13.89 -6.87 -1.94
C VAL A 83 14.79 -5.67 -1.67
N GLY A 84 15.01 -5.30 -0.42
CA GLY A 84 15.84 -4.15 -0.04
C GLY A 84 17.31 -4.33 -0.37
N ALA A 85 17.81 -5.56 -0.38
CA ALA A 85 19.15 -5.88 -0.86
C ALA A 85 19.28 -5.73 -2.38
N ALA A 86 18.17 -5.76 -3.14
CA ALA A 86 18.16 -5.44 -4.56
C ALA A 86 17.93 -3.94 -4.80
N ASP A 87 16.90 -3.35 -4.18
CA ASP A 87 16.57 -1.94 -4.27
C ASP A 87 15.78 -1.47 -3.03
N LEU A 88 16.35 -0.49 -2.31
CA LEU A 88 15.71 0.06 -1.10
C LEU A 88 14.43 0.83 -1.39
N ALA A 89 14.33 1.51 -2.53
CA ALA A 89 13.12 2.25 -2.92
C ALA A 89 11.99 1.28 -3.28
N LEU A 90 12.30 0.18 -3.98
CA LEU A 90 11.31 -0.87 -4.22
C LEU A 90 10.83 -1.50 -2.92
N ALA A 91 11.75 -1.82 -2.00
CA ALA A 91 11.40 -2.34 -0.68
C ALA A 91 10.50 -1.37 0.10
N ARG A 92 10.74 -0.06 -0.02
CA ARG A 92 9.88 0.96 0.59
C ARG A 92 8.47 0.98 0.00
N LEU A 93 8.32 0.78 -1.31
CA LEU A 93 6.99 0.68 -1.92
C LEU A 93 6.28 -0.60 -1.50
N LEU A 94 6.98 -1.73 -1.44
CA LEU A 94 6.42 -3.00 -0.98
C LEU A 94 6.01 -2.95 0.50
N GLU A 95 6.85 -2.37 1.36
CA GLU A 95 6.51 -2.10 2.76
C GLU A 95 5.25 -1.24 2.87
N GLY A 96 5.16 -0.16 2.09
CA GLY A 96 3.99 0.71 2.06
C GLY A 96 2.71 -0.02 1.62
N HIS A 97 2.84 -0.92 0.64
CA HIS A 97 1.74 -1.75 0.17
C HIS A 97 1.23 -2.71 1.26
N VAL A 98 2.14 -3.41 1.94
CA VAL A 98 1.78 -4.32 3.04
C VAL A 98 1.16 -3.54 4.20
N ASN A 99 1.75 -2.40 4.59
CA ASN A 99 1.23 -1.57 5.68
C ASN A 99 -0.18 -1.03 5.39
N ALA A 100 -0.44 -0.60 4.15
CA ALA A 100 -1.77 -0.16 3.75
C ALA A 100 -2.81 -1.29 3.89
N ALA A 101 -2.46 -2.49 3.42
CA ALA A 101 -3.33 -3.66 3.55
C ALA A 101 -3.59 -4.03 5.01
N ILE A 102 -2.55 -4.06 5.85
CA ILE A 102 -2.66 -4.29 7.30
C ILE A 102 -3.68 -3.32 7.93
N LEU A 103 -3.55 -2.01 7.66
CA LEU A 103 -4.42 -0.99 8.23
C LEU A 103 -5.89 -1.15 7.81
N VAL A 104 -6.14 -1.46 6.53
CA VAL A 104 -7.50 -1.70 6.02
C VAL A 104 -8.07 -3.00 6.57
N GLU A 105 -7.29 -4.07 6.62
CA GLU A 105 -7.75 -5.36 7.14
C GLU A 105 -8.07 -5.29 8.64
N ILE A 106 -7.30 -4.54 9.43
CA ILE A 106 -7.55 -4.41 10.87
C ILE A 106 -8.71 -3.44 11.15
N HIS A 107 -8.70 -2.26 10.54
CA HIS A 107 -9.57 -1.15 10.94
C HIS A 107 -10.73 -0.87 9.99
N GLY A 108 -10.65 -1.31 8.73
CA GLY A 108 -11.69 -1.06 7.73
C GLY A 108 -12.98 -1.84 8.00
N ASP A 109 -14.11 -1.25 7.61
CA ASP A 109 -15.38 -1.97 7.55
C ASP A 109 -15.50 -2.77 6.23
N GLY A 110 -16.56 -3.57 6.08
CA GLY A 110 -16.79 -4.41 4.90
C GLY A 110 -16.56 -3.70 3.56
N PRO A 111 -17.19 -2.54 3.30
CA PRO A 111 -17.03 -1.83 2.02
C PRO A 111 -15.59 -1.45 1.69
N ALA A 112 -14.83 -0.92 2.66
CA ALA A 112 -13.44 -0.51 2.44
C ALA A 112 -12.51 -1.71 2.25
N ARG A 113 -12.72 -2.78 3.04
CA ARG A 113 -11.97 -4.05 2.89
C ARG A 113 -12.22 -4.67 1.52
N ASP A 114 -13.47 -4.75 1.09
CA ASP A 114 -13.84 -5.38 -0.18
C ASP A 114 -13.31 -4.57 -1.37
N ALA A 115 -13.40 -3.23 -1.32
CA ALA A 115 -12.85 -2.35 -2.36
C ALA A 115 -11.32 -2.48 -2.49
N MET A 116 -10.60 -2.49 -1.36
CA MET A 116 -9.14 -2.71 -1.36
C MET A 116 -8.80 -4.09 -1.92
N ARG A 117 -9.47 -5.15 -1.43
CA ARG A 117 -9.20 -6.53 -1.87
C ARG A 117 -9.40 -6.70 -3.36
N GLU A 118 -10.50 -6.17 -3.90
CA GLU A 118 -10.78 -6.24 -5.33
C GLU A 118 -9.69 -5.54 -6.14
N SER A 119 -9.32 -4.33 -5.74
CA SER A 119 -8.26 -3.57 -6.42
C SER A 119 -6.93 -4.34 -6.41
N VAL A 120 -6.55 -4.94 -5.28
CA VAL A 120 -5.32 -5.75 -5.19
C VAL A 120 -5.41 -7.03 -6.03
N ARG A 121 -6.58 -7.67 -6.14
CA ARG A 121 -6.78 -8.81 -7.07
C ARG A 121 -6.53 -8.41 -8.52
N GLU A 122 -6.93 -7.20 -8.89
CA GLU A 122 -6.70 -6.60 -10.21
C GLU A 122 -5.25 -6.13 -10.42
N GLY A 123 -4.43 -6.14 -9.37
CA GLY A 123 -2.99 -5.82 -9.43
C GLY A 123 -2.63 -4.44 -8.89
N ALA A 124 -3.55 -3.76 -8.19
CA ALA A 124 -3.29 -2.45 -7.61
C ALA A 124 -2.11 -2.47 -6.63
N LEU A 125 -1.21 -1.50 -6.78
CA LEU A 125 -0.22 -1.18 -5.77
C LEU A 125 -0.86 -0.25 -4.72
N LEU A 126 -0.62 -0.55 -3.45
CA LEU A 126 -1.13 0.24 -2.34
C LEU A 126 -0.02 1.12 -1.76
N GLY A 127 -0.38 2.28 -1.22
CA GLY A 127 0.51 3.16 -0.48
C GLY A 127 -0.05 3.53 0.89
N VAL A 128 0.81 4.03 1.79
CA VAL A 128 0.39 4.60 3.08
C VAL A 128 1.12 5.92 3.34
N TRP A 129 0.36 7.00 3.48
CA TRP A 129 0.91 8.37 3.55
C TRP A 129 0.35 9.12 4.77
N GLY A 130 1.14 9.14 5.84
CA GLY A 130 0.76 9.78 7.11
C GLY A 130 1.15 11.25 7.21
N ALA A 131 2.25 11.67 6.59
CA ALA A 131 2.84 13.00 6.79
C ALA A 131 2.04 14.10 6.06
N ASP A 132 1.56 15.07 6.83
CA ASP A 132 0.84 16.23 6.33
C ASP A 132 1.78 17.20 5.57
N GLY A 133 1.30 17.73 4.45
CA GLY A 133 1.98 18.79 3.72
C GLY A 133 1.80 20.18 4.36
N PRO A 134 2.22 21.25 3.66
CA PRO A 134 2.04 22.63 4.13
C PRO A 134 0.58 22.99 4.42
N GLU A 135 -0.33 22.39 3.65
CA GLU A 135 -1.76 22.34 3.94
C GLU A 135 -2.08 20.94 4.48
N PRO A 136 -2.27 20.79 5.80
CA PRO A 136 -2.60 19.51 6.41
C PRO A 136 -3.87 18.91 5.81
N LEU A 137 -3.92 17.59 5.73
CA LEU A 137 -5.07 16.93 5.14
C LEU A 137 -6.24 16.95 6.14
N GLU A 138 -7.33 17.60 5.73
CA GLU A 138 -8.58 17.70 6.47
C GLU A 138 -9.71 16.96 5.75
N TRP A 139 -10.68 16.47 6.53
CA TRP A 139 -11.92 15.90 5.99
C TRP A 139 -13.13 16.73 6.43
N VAL A 140 -14.13 16.82 5.54
CA VAL A 140 -15.39 17.51 5.79
C VAL A 140 -16.55 16.58 5.44
N ASP A 141 -17.46 16.38 6.40
CA ASP A 141 -18.67 15.61 6.15
C ASP A 141 -19.59 16.34 5.17
N ARG A 142 -20.13 15.62 4.20
CA ARG A 142 -21.08 16.13 3.21
C ARG A 142 -22.46 15.49 3.38
N ALA A 143 -23.42 16.01 2.63
CA ALA A 143 -24.74 15.41 2.53
C ALA A 143 -24.64 13.94 2.08
N LYS A 144 -25.59 13.12 2.55
CA LYS A 144 -25.70 11.68 2.24
C LYS A 144 -24.51 10.83 2.73
N GLY A 145 -23.74 11.30 3.70
CA GLY A 145 -22.68 10.52 4.34
C GLY A 145 -21.36 10.45 3.55
N SER A 146 -21.23 11.19 2.45
CA SER A 146 -19.97 11.32 1.72
C SER A 146 -19.00 12.24 2.46
N ILE A 147 -17.71 12.10 2.18
CA ILE A 147 -16.62 12.85 2.82
C ILE A 147 -15.84 13.59 1.75
N LEU A 148 -15.53 14.87 1.97
CA LEU A 148 -14.64 15.67 1.13
C LEU A 148 -13.29 15.81 1.79
N LEU A 149 -12.22 15.56 1.03
CA LEU A 149 -10.86 15.84 1.46
C LEU A 149 -10.37 17.20 0.96
N LYS A 150 -9.58 17.88 1.78
CA LYS A 150 -8.91 19.15 1.47
C LYS A 150 -7.52 19.17 2.07
N GLY A 151 -6.51 19.52 1.28
CA GLY A 151 -5.11 19.55 1.70
C GLY A 151 -4.29 18.43 1.06
N SER A 152 -3.09 18.20 1.61
CA SER A 152 -2.08 17.40 0.94
C SER A 152 -1.25 16.53 1.88
N LYS A 153 -0.63 15.50 1.31
CA LYS A 153 0.38 14.66 1.96
C LYS A 153 1.74 14.88 1.33
N ILE A 154 2.79 14.78 2.14
CA ILE A 154 4.19 14.78 1.70
C ILE A 154 4.82 13.43 2.04
N PHE A 155 6.01 13.17 1.49
CA PHE A 155 6.65 11.86 1.57
C PHE A 155 5.73 10.74 1.04
N ALA A 156 4.87 11.10 0.08
CA ALA A 156 3.91 10.21 -0.56
C ALA A 156 4.67 9.26 -1.47
N SER A 157 5.18 8.16 -0.90
CA SER A 157 6.04 7.23 -1.62
C SER A 157 5.24 6.48 -2.68
N GLY A 158 5.81 6.40 -3.89
CA GLY A 158 5.25 5.68 -5.03
C GLY A 158 4.36 6.52 -5.93
N LEU A 159 4.54 7.85 -6.00
CA LEU A 159 3.80 8.67 -6.96
C LEU A 159 3.97 8.14 -8.39
N SER A 160 2.87 8.11 -9.12
CA SER A 160 2.68 7.49 -10.45
C SER A 160 2.80 5.96 -10.50
N HIS A 161 2.96 5.29 -9.37
CA HIS A 161 2.95 3.82 -9.26
C HIS A 161 1.85 3.29 -8.34
N VAL A 162 1.48 4.06 -7.31
CA VAL A 162 0.45 3.68 -6.34
C VAL A 162 -0.94 3.98 -6.92
N ASP A 163 -1.81 2.98 -6.87
CA ASP A 163 -3.18 3.07 -7.36
C ASP A 163 -4.16 3.56 -6.29
N LEU A 164 -4.00 3.04 -5.07
CA LEU A 164 -4.76 3.44 -3.89
C LEU A 164 -3.83 3.72 -2.71
N ALA A 165 -4.13 4.73 -1.92
CA ALA A 165 -3.35 5.04 -0.73
C ALA A 165 -4.21 5.14 0.53
N VAL A 166 -3.72 4.61 1.64
CA VAL A 166 -4.23 4.94 2.98
C VAL A 166 -3.62 6.26 3.41
N VAL A 167 -4.46 7.26 3.65
CA VAL A 167 -4.06 8.57 4.17
C VAL A 167 -4.70 8.82 5.53
N THR A 168 -4.05 9.60 6.38
CA THR A 168 -4.67 10.14 7.60
C THR A 168 -5.21 11.53 7.32
N ALA A 169 -6.39 11.89 7.82
CA ALA A 169 -6.87 13.26 7.80
C ALA A 169 -7.46 13.63 9.16
N ARG A 170 -7.62 14.92 9.46
CA ARG A 170 -8.30 15.44 10.67
C ARG A 170 -9.57 16.21 10.30
N SER A 171 -10.61 16.20 11.12
CA SER A 171 -11.81 17.04 10.86
C SER A 171 -11.53 18.51 11.14
N ALA A 172 -10.58 18.77 12.02
CA ALA A 172 -10.07 20.08 12.38
C ALA A 172 -8.71 19.92 13.09
N ALA A 173 -7.97 21.02 13.24
CA ALA A 173 -6.75 21.05 14.04
C ALA A 173 -6.99 20.50 15.45
N GLY A 174 -6.12 19.58 15.90
CA GLY A 174 -6.20 18.93 17.21
C GLY A 174 -7.20 17.78 17.32
N ALA A 175 -8.05 17.54 16.31
CA ALA A 175 -8.93 16.38 16.28
C ALA A 175 -8.13 15.08 16.07
N PRO A 176 -8.61 13.93 16.59
CA PRO A 176 -8.02 12.64 16.27
C PRO A 176 -8.08 12.38 14.77
N ALA A 177 -6.99 11.87 14.20
CA ALA A 177 -6.94 11.56 12.79
C ALA A 177 -7.80 10.32 12.46
N ARG A 178 -8.44 10.33 11.30
CA ARG A 178 -9.13 9.18 10.71
C ARG A 178 -8.37 8.72 9.48
N MET A 179 -8.42 7.41 9.18
CA MET A 179 -7.81 6.86 7.98
C MET A 179 -8.81 6.80 6.83
N PHE A 180 -8.31 7.04 5.62
CA PHE A 180 -9.09 6.99 4.39
C PHE A 180 -8.33 6.24 3.30
N LEU A 181 -9.03 5.42 2.53
CA LEU A 181 -8.51 4.79 1.32
C LEU A 181 -8.88 5.71 0.14
N VAL A 182 -7.88 6.26 -0.55
CA VAL A 182 -8.08 7.25 -1.61
C VAL A 182 -7.52 6.76 -2.95
N PRO A 183 -8.14 7.12 -4.09
CA PRO A 183 -7.51 6.96 -5.39
C PRO A 183 -6.25 7.82 -5.47
N ALA A 184 -5.16 7.20 -5.94
CA ALA A 184 -3.82 7.78 -5.97
C ALA A 184 -3.22 7.83 -7.37
N ASN A 185 -3.88 7.25 -8.38
CA ASN A 185 -3.38 7.10 -9.73
C ASN A 185 -3.50 8.34 -10.63
N ASP A 186 -4.13 9.44 -10.17
CA ASP A 186 -4.28 10.68 -10.95
C ASP A 186 -2.97 11.50 -10.94
N PRO A 187 -2.23 11.59 -12.07
CA PRO A 187 -0.95 12.29 -12.12
C PRO A 187 -1.07 13.80 -11.92
N ALA A 188 -2.24 14.39 -12.15
CA ALA A 188 -2.45 15.83 -11.93
C ALA A 188 -2.34 16.22 -10.45
N ARG A 189 -2.39 15.24 -9.54
CA ARG A 189 -2.28 15.40 -8.08
C ARG A 189 -0.87 15.17 -7.57
N HIS A 190 0.08 14.85 -8.45
CA HIS A 190 1.44 14.47 -8.08
C HIS A 190 2.40 15.63 -8.28
N ASP A 191 3.13 15.98 -7.23
CA ASP A 191 4.24 16.94 -7.29
C ASP A 191 5.55 16.21 -6.94
N HIS A 192 6.20 15.72 -7.99
CA HIS A 192 7.47 15.00 -7.90
C HIS A 192 8.66 15.92 -7.57
N ALA A 193 8.58 17.21 -7.92
CA ALA A 193 9.69 18.15 -7.74
C ALA A 193 10.00 18.39 -6.26
N SER A 194 9.00 18.19 -5.38
CA SER A 194 9.18 18.23 -3.93
C SER A 194 10.13 17.17 -3.36
N TRP A 195 10.44 16.08 -4.10
CA TRP A 195 11.35 15.02 -3.64
C TRP A 195 12.79 15.24 -4.15
N THR A 196 13.63 15.84 -3.30
CA THR A 196 15.03 16.21 -3.65
C THR A 196 16.08 15.38 -2.90
N ALA A 197 15.73 14.17 -2.46
CA ALA A 197 16.65 13.32 -1.70
C ALA A 197 17.83 12.84 -2.54
N SER A 198 19.01 12.72 -1.93
CA SER A 198 20.24 12.23 -2.57
C SER A 198 20.22 10.70 -2.78
N ALA A 199 19.46 9.98 -1.95
CA ALA A 199 19.19 8.55 -2.06
C ALA A 199 17.68 8.31 -2.16
N MET A 200 17.25 7.08 -2.43
CA MET A 200 15.81 6.73 -2.54
C MET A 200 15.06 7.54 -3.59
N ARG A 201 15.74 8.07 -4.63
CA ARG A 201 15.10 8.89 -5.68
C ARG A 201 13.96 8.13 -6.38
N ALA A 202 14.14 6.81 -6.57
CA ALA A 202 13.16 5.93 -7.19
C ALA A 202 11.87 5.72 -6.39
N SER A 203 11.85 6.05 -5.09
CA SER A 203 10.62 5.96 -4.30
C SER A 203 9.62 7.06 -4.65
N ARG A 204 10.04 8.10 -5.40
CA ARG A 204 9.19 9.21 -5.87
C ARG A 204 8.32 9.79 -4.74
N SER A 205 8.92 10.01 -3.57
CA SER A 205 8.23 10.37 -2.33
C SER A 205 7.87 11.85 -2.24
N GLY A 206 7.23 12.36 -3.30
CA GLY A 206 6.84 13.77 -3.41
C GLY A 206 5.60 14.12 -2.61
N ARG A 207 4.86 15.11 -3.12
CA ARG A 207 3.61 15.61 -2.54
C ARG A 207 2.41 15.11 -3.33
N PHE A 208 1.36 14.71 -2.63
CA PHE A 208 0.06 14.31 -3.17
C PHE A 208 -1.03 15.29 -2.75
N ASP A 209 -1.76 15.84 -3.70
CA ASP A 209 -2.91 16.73 -3.44
C ASP A 209 -4.23 15.94 -3.44
N ALA A 210 -4.81 15.79 -2.25
CA ALA A 210 -6.08 15.09 -2.05
C ALA A 210 -7.28 16.05 -2.12
N THR A 211 -7.06 17.33 -2.38
CA THR A 211 -8.13 18.33 -2.40
C THR A 211 -9.18 18.01 -3.45
N GLY A 212 -10.45 18.04 -3.05
CA GLY A 212 -11.57 17.77 -3.93
C GLY A 212 -11.91 16.30 -4.11
N LEU A 213 -11.14 15.38 -3.53
CA LEU A 213 -11.53 13.97 -3.49
C LEU A 213 -12.78 13.79 -2.64
N VAL A 214 -13.78 13.11 -3.19
CA VAL A 214 -15.03 12.78 -2.50
C VAL A 214 -15.07 11.28 -2.31
N LEU A 215 -15.21 10.85 -1.06
CA LEU A 215 -15.22 9.45 -0.66
C LEU A 215 -16.61 9.05 -0.17
N ASP A 216 -16.98 7.81 -0.42
CA ASP A 216 -18.12 7.13 0.18
C ASP A 216 -17.63 6.13 1.25
N GLU A 217 -18.47 5.19 1.65
CA GLU A 217 -18.13 4.14 2.61
C GLU A 217 -16.94 3.26 2.20
N THR A 218 -16.63 3.14 0.91
CA THR A 218 -15.48 2.37 0.41
C THR A 218 -14.15 3.06 0.70
N GLY A 219 -14.16 4.38 0.88
CA GLY A 219 -12.98 5.18 1.24
C GLY A 219 -12.75 5.32 2.75
N CYS A 220 -13.65 4.82 3.59
CA CYS A 220 -13.61 5.03 5.04
C CYS A 220 -12.90 3.88 5.78
N VAL A 221 -11.75 4.15 6.42
CA VAL A 221 -10.98 3.11 7.14
C VAL A 221 -11.06 3.35 8.64
N GLY A 222 -12.04 2.70 9.28
CA GLY A 222 -12.27 2.76 10.72
C GLY A 222 -12.71 4.14 11.24
N PRO A 223 -12.94 4.27 12.55
CA PRO A 223 -13.27 5.54 13.18
C PRO A 223 -12.05 6.46 13.35
N ALA A 224 -12.29 7.73 13.67
CA ALA A 224 -11.23 8.64 14.08
C ALA A 224 -10.51 8.10 15.33
N GLY A 225 -9.18 8.15 15.33
CA GLY A 225 -8.32 7.60 16.39
C GLY A 225 -7.97 6.13 16.23
N ALA A 226 -8.56 5.40 15.26
CA ALA A 226 -8.34 3.96 15.08
C ALA A 226 -6.85 3.60 14.92
N LEU A 227 -6.09 4.41 14.18
CA LEU A 227 -4.65 4.22 13.97
C LEU A 227 -3.84 4.14 15.27
N MET A 228 -4.30 4.77 16.35
CA MET A 228 -3.59 4.82 17.64
C MET A 228 -3.99 3.67 18.57
N THR A 229 -4.71 2.66 18.07
CA THR A 229 -5.25 1.57 18.90
C THR A 229 -4.24 0.44 19.02
N GLU A 230 -3.81 0.15 20.25
CA GLU A 230 -3.03 -1.04 20.58
C GLU A 230 -3.84 -2.33 20.29
N PRO A 231 -3.19 -3.45 19.92
CA PRO A 231 -1.74 -3.67 19.83
C PRO A 231 -1.14 -3.32 18.45
N TRP A 232 -1.93 -2.71 17.56
CA TRP A 232 -1.54 -2.49 16.16
C TRP A 232 -0.78 -1.18 15.93
N PHE A 233 -0.62 -0.40 16.99
CA PHE A 233 0.22 0.77 17.05
C PHE A 233 1.30 0.57 18.12
N GLU A 234 2.54 0.41 17.67
CA GLU A 234 3.73 0.42 18.50
C GLU A 234 4.54 1.65 18.05
N GLY A 235 4.61 2.69 18.90
CA GLY A 235 4.96 4.07 18.54
C GLY A 235 6.17 4.30 17.62
N GLY A 236 6.16 5.46 16.94
CA GLY A 236 7.25 5.94 16.07
C GLY A 236 6.70 6.90 15.02
N VAL A 237 6.51 8.18 15.39
CA VAL A 237 6.08 9.26 14.48
C VAL A 237 7.26 10.16 14.18
#